data_AF-Q2B8U3-F1
#
_entry.id   AF-Q2B8U3-F1
#
_cell.length_a   1.000
_cell.length_b   1.000
_cell.length_c   1.000
_cell.angle_alpha   90.00
_cell.angle_beta   90.00
_cell.angle_gamma   90.00
#
_symmetry.space_group_name_H-M   'P 1'
#
loop_
_entity.id
_entity.type
_entity.pdbx_description
1 polymer ?
#
loop_
_entity_poly.entity_id
_entity_poly.type
_entity_poly.pdbx_seq_one_letter_code
_entity_poly.pdbx_strand_id
1 'polypeptide(L)'
;MFTELLWLYEAKLQYNRQKMQGLTGLVALLTVIFLVWKWNDWFYPLFKSIGLVGLAERTGLVSDLSVVTVINVLAIIFLLCLFFSVIALGVVLIGFLLLVFGASKIGQGLITLAIFPLAIPYFLFAQNKNRKGSLENYYRRHEDLKPLLKKHGNLDTTVRDFHLYIEQLKRNDSSVKVTVLDNIFDDAKKYLNQVIPSVKNNTTCLIGYQRNSNKYYVLFPNPLPTSASRSFDKSYKGEGLYGFISQCKDFYPISRLSSPSRYYVPGLPVTIRWADEKLSLTIDQSSKVQTLDINLLDEFYLFDSKEFSINMSHLVSKRDDLHEVMRRAHIAFYLLPIAYPQVDGMSHYGWSLFMKDAKEVLNADVLKPIYEADIQKEIIKHAKDGEKWAIKWFEKVD
;
A
#
# COMPACT_ATOMS: atom_id res chain seq x y z
N MET A 1 -29.29 27.16 13.67
CA MET A 1 -27.84 26.97 13.84
C MET A 1 -27.05 26.83 12.54
N PHE A 2 -27.18 25.77 11.73
CA PHE A 2 -26.43 25.65 10.46
C PHE A 2 -26.83 26.72 9.42
N THR A 3 -28.13 27.01 9.35
CA THR A 3 -28.70 28.06 8.49
C THR A 3 -28.25 29.47 8.89
N GLU A 4 -28.10 29.71 10.19
CA GLU A 4 -27.62 31.00 10.72
C GLU A 4 -26.12 31.18 10.47
N LEU A 5 -25.33 30.11 10.55
CA LEU A 5 -23.91 30.11 10.20
C LEU A 5 -23.68 30.37 8.70
N LEU A 6 -24.52 29.81 7.84
CA LEU A 6 -24.49 30.09 6.39
C LEU A 6 -24.85 31.55 6.10
N TRP A 7 -25.84 32.10 6.79
CA TRP A 7 -26.23 33.50 6.65
C TRP A 7 -25.13 34.47 7.10
N LEU A 8 -24.45 34.15 8.22
CA LEU A 8 -23.33 34.94 8.73
C LEU A 8 -22.11 34.87 7.80
N TYR A 9 -21.91 33.72 7.15
CA TYR A 9 -20.86 33.55 6.15
C TYR A 9 -21.15 34.34 4.87
N GLU A 10 -22.38 34.29 4.34
CA GLU A 10 -22.80 35.06 3.17
C GLU A 10 -22.74 36.58 3.43
N ALA A 11 -23.22 37.02 4.60
CA ALA A 11 -23.13 38.42 5.02
C ALA A 11 -21.68 38.90 5.11
N LYS A 12 -20.77 38.07 5.64
CA LYS A 12 -19.33 38.37 5.68
C LYS A 12 -18.70 38.41 4.29
N LEU A 13 -19.11 37.52 3.39
CA LEU A 13 -18.61 37.46 2.02
C LEU A 13 -19.08 38.67 1.21
N GLN A 14 -20.33 39.10 1.41
CA GLN A 14 -20.90 40.29 0.80
C GLN A 14 -20.27 41.57 1.37
N TYR A 15 -20.05 41.64 2.68
CA TYR A 15 -19.30 42.73 3.33
C TYR A 15 -17.86 42.83 2.79
N ASN A 16 -17.16 41.69 2.65
CA ASN A 16 -15.81 41.67 2.08
C ASN A 16 -15.80 42.07 0.60
N ARG A 17 -16.79 41.67 -0.20
CA ARG A 17 -16.93 42.10 -1.60
C ARG A 17 -17.20 43.60 -1.71
N GLN A 18 -18.07 44.16 -0.87
CA GLN A 18 -18.33 45.60 -0.81
C GLN A 18 -17.10 46.39 -0.33
N LYS A 19 -16.34 45.84 0.63
CA LYS A 19 -15.08 46.44 1.10
C LYS A 19 -13.98 46.39 0.03
N MET A 20 -13.89 45.30 -0.74
CA MET A 20 -13.01 45.21 -1.90
C MET A 20 -13.45 46.16 -3.02
N GLN A 21 -14.75 46.27 -3.31
CA GLN A 21 -15.28 47.24 -4.28
C GLN A 21 -15.04 48.68 -3.83
N GLY A 22 -15.12 48.98 -2.53
CA GLY A 22 -14.77 50.28 -1.96
C GLY A 22 -13.28 50.59 -2.09
N LEU A 23 -12.40 49.60 -1.85
CA LEU A 23 -10.95 49.76 -2.04
C LEU A 23 -10.59 49.90 -3.52
N THR A 24 -11.18 49.09 -4.40
CA THR A 24 -10.98 49.18 -5.86
C THR A 24 -11.54 50.50 -6.40
N GLY A 25 -12.67 50.97 -5.88
CA GLY A 25 -13.22 52.29 -6.22
C GLY A 25 -12.31 53.42 -5.76
N LEU A 26 -11.74 53.33 -4.55
CA LEU A 26 -10.77 54.30 -4.03
C LEU A 26 -9.46 54.27 -4.84
N VAL A 27 -8.96 53.09 -5.18
CA VAL A 27 -7.78 52.93 -6.04
C VAL A 27 -8.06 53.48 -7.44
N ALA A 28 -9.23 53.21 -8.03
CA ALA A 28 -9.61 53.76 -9.33
C ALA A 28 -9.70 55.29 -9.28
N LEU A 29 -10.30 55.84 -8.22
CA LEU A 29 -10.41 57.29 -8.03
C LEU A 29 -9.03 57.94 -7.84
N LEU A 30 -8.16 57.36 -7.00
CA LEU A 30 -6.77 57.81 -6.85
C LEU A 30 -5.99 57.68 -8.17
N THR A 31 -6.23 56.62 -8.95
CA THR A 31 -5.60 56.41 -10.25
C THR A 31 -6.03 57.48 -11.24
N VAL A 32 -7.31 57.86 -11.28
CA VAL A 32 -7.82 58.95 -12.12
C VAL A 32 -7.21 60.29 -11.70
N ILE A 33 -7.19 60.60 -10.41
CA ILE A 33 -6.55 61.82 -9.89
C ILE A 33 -5.06 61.85 -10.29
N PHE A 34 -4.35 60.74 -10.13
CA PHE A 34 -2.94 60.63 -10.51
C PHE A 34 -2.73 60.82 -12.02
N LEU A 35 -3.57 60.20 -12.85
CA LEU A 35 -3.52 60.34 -14.32
C LEU A 35 -3.70 61.79 -14.75
N VAL A 36 -4.65 62.51 -14.15
CA VAL A 36 -4.89 63.93 -14.45
C VAL A 36 -3.74 64.79 -13.94
N TRP A 37 -3.28 64.56 -12.70
CA TRP A 37 -2.22 65.35 -12.09
C TRP A 37 -0.88 65.22 -12.83
N LYS A 38 -0.56 64.01 -13.30
CA LYS A 38 0.68 63.71 -14.04
C LYS A 38 0.50 63.66 -15.56
N TRP A 39 -0.61 64.18 -16.06
CA TRP A 39 -0.92 64.15 -17.49
C TRP A 39 0.20 64.80 -18.31
N ASN A 40 0.56 66.05 -18.02
CA ASN A 40 1.55 66.80 -18.81
C ASN A 40 2.97 66.25 -18.66
N ASP A 41 3.35 65.83 -17.47
CA ASP A 41 4.73 65.42 -17.17
C ASP A 41 5.05 64.02 -17.68
N TRP A 42 4.12 63.06 -17.52
CA TRP A 42 4.40 61.64 -17.70
C TRP A 42 3.59 61.04 -18.86
N PHE A 43 2.28 61.27 -18.89
CA PHE A 43 1.40 60.59 -19.84
C PHE A 43 1.44 61.24 -21.23
N TYR A 44 1.37 62.56 -21.32
CA TYR A 44 1.42 63.30 -22.57
C TYR A 44 2.69 63.02 -23.40
N PRO A 45 3.93 63.09 -22.85
CA PRO A 45 5.12 62.73 -23.61
C PRO A 45 5.15 61.24 -24.01
N LEU A 46 4.61 60.35 -23.18
CA LEU A 46 4.47 58.92 -23.51
C LEU A 46 3.52 58.71 -24.70
N PHE A 47 2.33 59.30 -24.66
CA PHE A 47 1.35 59.22 -25.74
C PHE A 47 1.85 59.89 -27.03
N LYS A 48 2.62 60.97 -26.89
CA LYS A 48 3.29 61.64 -28.02
C LYS A 48 4.38 60.76 -28.63
N SER A 49 5.18 60.09 -27.80
CA SER A 49 6.24 59.16 -28.22
C SER A 49 5.68 57.94 -28.96
N ILE A 50 4.55 57.39 -28.49
CA ILE A 50 3.85 56.26 -29.14
C ILE A 50 3.09 56.72 -30.41
N GLY A 51 3.06 58.02 -30.70
CA GLY A 51 2.39 58.58 -31.87
C GLY A 51 0.87 58.67 -31.76
N LEU A 52 0.30 58.39 -30.58
CA LEU A 52 -1.14 58.46 -30.31
C LEU A 52 -1.66 59.90 -30.37
N VAL A 53 -0.87 60.88 -29.91
CA VAL A 53 -1.21 62.31 -30.03
C VAL A 53 -1.26 62.73 -31.50
N GLY A 54 -0.28 62.31 -32.30
CA GLY A 54 -0.27 62.60 -33.74
C GLY A 54 -1.39 61.87 -34.51
N LEU A 55 -1.80 60.69 -34.07
CA LEU A 55 -2.99 60.01 -34.59
C LEU A 55 -4.28 60.75 -34.23
N ALA A 56 -4.42 61.22 -32.99
CA ALA A 56 -5.58 61.99 -32.54
C ALA A 56 -5.70 63.32 -33.30
N GLU A 57 -4.59 64.01 -33.58
CA GLU A 57 -4.57 65.21 -34.41
C GLU A 57 -4.94 64.88 -35.88
N ARG A 58 -4.36 63.83 -36.46
CA ARG A 58 -4.63 63.42 -37.86
C ARG A 58 -6.05 62.90 -38.12
N THR A 59 -6.65 62.26 -37.12
CA THR A 59 -8.04 61.75 -37.19
C THR A 59 -9.08 62.82 -36.87
N GLY A 60 -8.64 64.06 -36.58
CA GLY A 60 -9.53 65.17 -36.23
C GLY A 60 -10.14 65.06 -34.83
N LEU A 61 -9.60 64.17 -33.98
CA LEU A 61 -10.03 63.97 -32.60
C LEU A 61 -9.69 65.18 -31.72
N VAL A 62 -8.57 65.85 -32.01
CA VAL A 62 -8.16 67.10 -31.36
C VAL A 62 -8.18 68.24 -32.39
N SER A 63 -8.90 69.30 -32.07
CA SER A 63 -9.07 70.52 -32.86
C SER A 63 -8.69 71.75 -32.02
N ASP A 64 -8.29 72.84 -32.68
CA ASP A 64 -7.92 74.11 -32.04
C ASP A 64 -9.05 74.71 -31.19
N LEU A 65 -10.31 74.36 -31.50
CA LEU A 65 -11.47 74.70 -30.69
C LEU A 65 -11.78 73.58 -29.69
N SER A 66 -11.67 73.88 -28.40
CA SER A 66 -11.93 72.94 -27.29
C SER A 66 -13.31 72.28 -27.37
N VAL A 67 -14.33 73.01 -27.82
CA VAL A 67 -15.70 72.49 -27.98
C VAL A 67 -15.76 71.39 -29.04
N VAL A 68 -15.06 71.55 -30.17
CA VAL A 68 -15.05 70.57 -31.26
C VAL A 68 -14.33 69.29 -30.84
N THR A 69 -13.21 69.42 -30.11
CA THR A 69 -12.49 68.30 -29.52
C THR A 69 -13.39 67.48 -28.58
N VAL A 70 -14.14 68.13 -27.69
CA VAL A 70 -15.06 67.44 -26.77
C VAL A 70 -16.17 66.71 -27.53
N ILE A 71 -16.76 67.33 -28.55
CA ILE A 71 -17.80 66.70 -29.38
C ILE A 71 -17.25 65.47 -30.12
N ASN A 72 -16.05 65.55 -30.71
CA ASN A 72 -15.45 64.45 -31.45
C ASN A 72 -15.07 63.27 -30.53
N VAL A 73 -14.53 63.56 -29.35
CA VAL A 73 -14.24 62.54 -28.33
C VAL A 73 -15.53 61.85 -27.86
N LEU A 74 -16.59 62.62 -27.56
CA LEU A 74 -17.89 62.06 -27.18
C LEU A 74 -18.51 61.21 -28.28
N ALA A 75 -18.42 61.65 -29.54
CA ALA A 75 -18.92 60.90 -30.68
C ALA A 75 -18.20 59.56 -30.85
N ILE A 76 -16.88 59.51 -30.65
CA ILE A 76 -16.09 58.28 -30.73
C ILE A 76 -16.39 57.34 -29.55
N ILE A 77 -16.51 57.88 -28.34
CA ILE A 77 -16.94 57.08 -27.17
C ILE A 77 -18.31 56.48 -27.43
N PHE A 78 -19.27 57.26 -27.95
CA PHE A 78 -20.60 56.78 -28.30
C PHE A 78 -20.55 55.68 -29.37
N LEU A 79 -19.74 55.84 -30.42
CA LEU A 79 -19.58 54.85 -31.48
C LEU A 79 -18.95 53.56 -30.95
N LEU A 80 -17.95 53.65 -30.06
CA LEU A 80 -17.37 52.50 -29.38
C LEU A 80 -18.41 51.80 -28.49
N CYS A 81 -19.20 52.55 -27.71
CA CYS A 81 -20.28 51.98 -26.90
C CYS A 81 -21.30 51.25 -27.77
N LEU A 82 -21.67 51.81 -28.92
CA LEU A 82 -22.60 51.19 -29.88
C LEU A 82 -21.98 49.92 -30.47
N PHE A 83 -20.71 49.97 -30.89
CA PHE A 83 -19.97 48.81 -31.42
C PHE A 83 -19.90 47.67 -30.40
N PHE A 84 -19.54 47.95 -29.15
CA PHE A 84 -19.53 46.95 -28.08
C PHE A 84 -20.93 46.42 -27.76
N SER A 85 -21.96 47.26 -27.82
CA SER A 85 -23.35 46.83 -27.64
C SER A 85 -23.79 45.85 -28.73
N VAL A 86 -23.40 46.08 -29.99
CA VAL A 86 -23.66 45.17 -31.10
C VAL A 86 -22.92 43.83 -30.92
N ILE A 87 -21.65 43.86 -30.50
CA ILE A 87 -20.90 42.64 -30.18
C ILE A 87 -21.57 41.87 -29.04
N ALA A 88 -21.92 42.55 -27.96
CA ALA A 88 -22.58 41.92 -26.80
C ALA A 88 -23.91 41.27 -27.22
N LEU A 89 -24.71 41.95 -28.04
CA LEU A 89 -25.94 41.41 -28.59
C LEU A 89 -25.68 40.19 -29.48
N GLY A 90 -24.64 40.21 -30.30
CA GLY A 90 -24.20 39.06 -31.10
C GLY A 90 -23.79 37.86 -30.24
N VAL A 91 -23.02 38.07 -29.18
CA VAL A 91 -22.62 37.02 -28.22
C VAL A 91 -23.83 36.45 -27.50
N VAL A 92 -24.78 37.30 -27.08
CA VAL A 92 -26.03 36.87 -26.46
C VAL A 92 -26.87 36.03 -27.44
N LEU A 93 -26.99 36.44 -28.70
CA LEU A 93 -27.69 35.67 -29.73
C LEU A 93 -27.03 34.32 -29.99
N ILE A 94 -25.70 34.25 -30.08
CA ILE A 94 -24.95 32.99 -30.19
C ILE A 94 -25.19 32.12 -28.95
N GLY A 95 -25.18 32.71 -27.75
CA GLY A 95 -25.50 32.01 -26.50
C GLY A 95 -26.92 31.44 -26.51
N PHE A 96 -27.90 32.20 -26.99
CA PHE A 96 -29.27 31.72 -27.17
C PHE A 96 -29.35 30.58 -28.19
N LEU A 97 -28.66 30.69 -29.33
CA LEU A 97 -28.59 29.60 -30.31
C LEU A 97 -27.99 28.33 -29.68
N LEU A 98 -26.86 28.45 -28.98
CA LEU A 98 -26.24 27.32 -28.28
C LEU A 98 -27.14 26.71 -27.19
N LEU A 99 -27.92 27.52 -26.48
CA LEU A 99 -28.91 27.04 -25.49
C LEU A 99 -30.06 26.30 -26.17
N VAL A 100 -30.60 26.83 -27.28
CA VAL A 100 -31.67 26.19 -28.06
C VAL A 100 -31.18 24.88 -28.67
N PHE A 101 -29.97 24.85 -29.23
CA PHE A 101 -29.37 23.61 -29.72
C PHE A 101 -29.07 22.63 -28.58
N GLY A 102 -28.55 23.12 -27.46
CA GLY A 102 -28.25 22.33 -26.26
C GLY A 102 -29.48 21.77 -25.53
N ALA A 103 -30.68 22.32 -25.75
CA ALA A 103 -31.92 21.75 -25.24
C ALA A 103 -32.43 20.56 -26.08
N SER A 104 -31.95 20.41 -27.32
CA SER A 104 -32.31 19.30 -28.20
C SER A 104 -31.31 18.14 -28.09
N LYS A 105 -31.78 16.89 -28.10
CA LYS A 105 -30.90 15.70 -28.09
C LYS A 105 -29.92 15.68 -29.26
N ILE A 106 -30.35 16.18 -30.42
CA ILE A 106 -29.54 16.26 -31.65
C ILE A 106 -28.45 17.34 -31.50
N GLY A 107 -28.80 18.53 -31.01
CA GLY A 107 -27.85 19.61 -30.81
C GLY A 107 -26.87 19.33 -29.67
N GLN A 108 -27.27 18.63 -28.61
CA GLN A 108 -26.33 18.07 -27.61
C GLN A 108 -25.30 17.16 -28.29
N GLY A 109 -25.75 16.24 -29.16
CA GLY A 109 -24.87 15.36 -29.92
C GLY A 109 -23.85 16.12 -30.78
N LEU A 110 -24.28 17.17 -31.49
CA LEU A 110 -23.41 18.00 -32.32
C LEU A 110 -22.42 18.84 -31.49
N ILE A 111 -22.87 19.44 -30.39
CA ILE A 111 -22.02 20.21 -29.46
C ILE A 111 -20.97 19.29 -28.84
N THR A 112 -21.37 18.09 -28.39
CA THR A 112 -20.42 17.10 -27.87
C THR A 112 -19.43 16.69 -28.95
N LEU A 113 -19.87 16.42 -30.18
CA LEU A 113 -18.98 16.06 -31.30
C LEU A 113 -17.98 17.18 -31.67
N ALA A 114 -18.37 18.44 -31.54
CA ALA A 114 -17.49 19.58 -31.78
C ALA A 114 -16.49 19.83 -30.64
N ILE A 115 -16.89 19.60 -29.38
CA ILE A 115 -16.04 19.81 -28.20
C ILE A 115 -15.11 18.61 -27.94
N PHE A 116 -15.53 17.39 -28.28
CA PHE A 116 -14.77 16.16 -28.00
C PHE A 116 -13.32 16.17 -28.53
N PRO A 117 -13.03 16.62 -29.77
CA PRO A 117 -11.65 16.75 -30.26
C PRO A 117 -10.79 17.72 -29.45
N LEU A 118 -11.40 18.79 -28.91
CA LEU A 118 -10.72 19.78 -28.07
C LEU A 118 -10.55 19.29 -26.63
N ALA A 119 -11.46 18.42 -26.16
CA ALA A 119 -11.39 17.82 -24.83
C ALA A 119 -10.39 16.65 -24.74
N ILE A 120 -10.13 15.93 -25.85
CA ILE A 120 -9.20 14.79 -25.89
C ILE A 120 -7.80 15.16 -25.35
N PRO A 121 -7.14 16.25 -25.80
CA PRO A 121 -5.84 16.65 -25.25
C PRO A 121 -5.88 16.90 -23.75
N TYR A 122 -6.96 17.54 -23.25
CA TYR A 122 -7.14 17.80 -21.82
C TYR A 122 -7.31 16.51 -21.02
N PHE A 123 -8.12 15.56 -21.50
CA PHE A 123 -8.29 14.25 -20.87
C PHE A 123 -7.00 13.41 -20.89
N LEU A 124 -6.23 13.45 -21.99
CA LEU A 124 -4.93 12.78 -22.08
C LEU A 124 -3.93 13.39 -21.09
N PHE A 125 -3.88 14.71 -20.96
CA PHE A 125 -3.01 15.40 -19.99
C PHE A 125 -3.43 15.11 -18.54
N ALA A 126 -4.74 15.12 -18.25
CA ALA A 126 -5.27 14.82 -16.92
C ALA A 126 -5.02 13.34 -16.53
N GLN A 127 -5.18 12.39 -17.45
CA GLN A 127 -4.82 10.99 -17.22
C GLN A 127 -3.32 10.83 -16.98
N ASN A 128 -2.45 11.52 -17.73
CA ASN A 128 -1.01 11.43 -17.53
C ASN A 128 -0.56 12.03 -16.20
N LYS A 129 -1.24 13.08 -15.71
CA LYS A 129 -0.96 13.69 -14.41
C LYS A 129 -1.49 12.85 -13.24
N ASN A 130 -2.59 12.12 -13.44
CA ASN A 130 -3.20 11.24 -12.42
C ASN A 130 -2.66 9.81 -12.42
N ARG A 131 -1.83 9.42 -13.41
CA ARG A 131 -0.95 8.25 -13.28
C ARG A 131 0.12 8.59 -12.25
N LYS A 132 -0.23 8.41 -10.96
CA LYS A 132 0.73 8.25 -9.86
C LYS A 132 1.92 7.46 -10.41
N GLY A 133 3.10 8.08 -10.42
CA GLY A 133 4.21 7.63 -11.24
C GLY A 133 4.51 6.15 -11.01
N SER A 134 4.79 5.39 -12.07
CA SER A 134 5.32 4.03 -11.89
C SER A 134 6.55 4.08 -10.97
N LEU A 135 6.79 3.00 -10.22
CA LEU A 135 7.94 2.85 -9.33
C LEU A 135 9.23 3.31 -10.03
N GLU A 136 9.45 2.83 -11.26
CA GLU A 136 10.61 3.16 -12.06
C GLU A 136 10.72 4.66 -12.37
N ASN A 137 9.61 5.31 -12.73
CA ASN A 137 9.60 6.75 -12.99
C ASN A 137 9.88 7.56 -11.72
N TYR A 138 9.37 7.13 -10.57
CA TYR A 138 9.67 7.77 -9.30
C TYR A 138 11.16 7.67 -8.97
N TYR A 139 11.75 6.49 -9.06
CA TYR A 139 13.18 6.26 -8.80
C TYR A 139 14.08 6.98 -9.82
N ARG A 140 13.65 7.13 -11.08
CA ARG A 140 14.40 7.89 -12.10
C ARG A 140 14.37 9.40 -11.86
N ARG A 141 13.30 9.95 -11.26
CA ARG A 141 13.18 11.38 -10.96
C ARG A 141 14.01 11.82 -9.75
N HIS A 142 14.25 10.92 -8.81
CA HIS A 142 14.99 11.19 -7.58
C HIS A 142 16.45 10.75 -7.73
N GLU A 143 17.39 11.70 -7.75
CA GLU A 143 18.80 11.41 -8.05
C GLU A 143 19.46 10.44 -7.08
N ASP A 144 19.09 10.53 -5.80
CA ASP A 144 19.51 9.66 -4.70
C ASP A 144 19.01 8.22 -4.85
N LEU A 145 17.91 8.00 -5.59
CA LEU A 145 17.29 6.69 -5.83
C LEU A 145 17.78 6.00 -7.10
N LYS A 146 18.28 6.76 -8.09
CA LYS A 146 18.80 6.21 -9.36
C LYS A 146 19.81 5.07 -9.17
N PRO A 147 20.78 5.13 -8.22
CA PRO A 147 21.73 4.04 -8.02
C PRO A 147 21.07 2.73 -7.56
N LEU A 148 20.03 2.80 -6.73
CA LEU A 148 19.30 1.62 -6.25
C LEU A 148 18.56 0.93 -7.40
N LEU A 149 17.90 1.70 -8.25
CA LEU A 149 17.24 1.18 -9.44
C LEU A 149 18.26 0.55 -10.40
N LYS A 150 19.44 1.14 -10.58
CA LYS A 150 20.52 0.58 -11.41
C LYS A 150 21.08 -0.72 -10.82
N LYS A 151 21.28 -0.79 -9.50
CA LYS A 151 21.78 -1.96 -8.77
C LYS A 151 20.85 -3.17 -8.91
N HIS A 152 19.54 -2.94 -8.85
CA HIS A 152 18.53 -4.02 -8.86
C HIS A 152 17.78 -4.17 -10.19
N GLY A 153 18.08 -3.34 -11.19
CA GLY A 153 17.30 -3.25 -12.44
C GLY A 153 17.30 -4.50 -13.31
N ASN A 154 18.31 -5.36 -13.17
CA ASN A 154 18.44 -6.61 -13.91
C ASN A 154 17.72 -7.79 -13.24
N LEU A 155 17.18 -7.61 -12.04
CA LEU A 155 16.45 -8.65 -11.32
C LEU A 155 15.00 -8.74 -11.82
N ASP A 156 14.41 -9.91 -11.65
CA ASP A 156 12.97 -10.10 -11.89
C ASP A 156 12.16 -9.09 -11.05
N THR A 157 11.01 -8.67 -11.59
CA THR A 157 10.20 -7.59 -10.99
C THR A 157 9.90 -7.83 -9.50
N THR A 158 9.48 -9.06 -9.14
CA THR A 158 9.19 -9.42 -7.74
C THR A 158 10.41 -9.29 -6.83
N VAL A 159 11.57 -9.80 -7.29
CA VAL A 159 12.83 -9.78 -6.54
C VAL A 159 13.36 -8.36 -6.42
N ARG A 160 13.38 -7.62 -7.54
CA ARG A 160 13.74 -6.20 -7.59
C ARG A 160 12.91 -5.39 -6.60
N ASP A 161 11.58 -5.49 -6.67
CA ASP A 161 10.67 -4.68 -5.86
C ASP A 161 10.82 -5.02 -4.36
N PHE A 162 11.11 -6.29 -4.02
CA PHE A 162 11.44 -6.69 -2.65
C PHE A 162 12.76 -6.11 -2.14
N HIS A 163 13.82 -6.15 -2.93
CA HIS A 163 15.09 -5.49 -2.55
C HIS A 163 14.93 -3.97 -2.42
N LEU A 164 14.22 -3.32 -3.36
CA LEU A 164 13.94 -1.89 -3.27
C LEU A 164 13.11 -1.55 -2.02
N TYR A 165 12.19 -2.43 -1.62
CA TYR A 165 11.44 -2.28 -0.36
C TYR A 165 12.37 -2.35 0.87
N ILE A 166 13.28 -3.31 0.92
CA ILE A 166 14.27 -3.41 2.01
C ILE A 166 15.13 -2.14 2.09
N GLU A 167 15.64 -1.65 0.96
CA GLU A 167 16.44 -0.43 0.91
C GLU A 167 15.61 0.79 1.35
N GLN A 168 14.35 0.89 0.93
CA GLN A 168 13.45 1.95 1.38
C GLN A 168 13.20 1.90 2.90
N LEU A 169 13.01 0.71 3.48
CA LEU A 169 12.86 0.54 4.93
C LEU A 169 14.10 1.03 5.68
N LYS A 170 15.29 0.57 5.28
CA LYS A 170 16.57 0.96 5.92
C LYS A 170 16.84 2.46 5.87
N ARG A 171 16.38 3.13 4.81
CA ARG A 171 16.51 4.59 4.66
C ARG A 171 15.53 5.37 5.53
N ASN A 172 14.32 4.84 5.70
CA ASN A 172 13.28 5.50 6.49
C ASN A 172 13.46 5.28 8.00
N ASP A 173 14.03 4.14 8.40
CA ASP A 173 14.24 3.77 9.80
C ASP A 173 15.61 3.07 9.94
N SER A 174 16.56 3.77 10.56
CA SER A 174 17.92 3.28 10.80
C SER A 174 17.99 2.16 11.83
N SER A 175 16.92 1.92 12.59
CA SER A 175 16.83 0.79 13.52
C SER A 175 16.52 -0.54 12.81
N VAL A 176 16.03 -0.49 11.57
CA VAL A 176 15.70 -1.69 10.78
C VAL A 176 16.97 -2.43 10.40
N LYS A 177 17.09 -3.66 10.87
CA LYS A 177 18.12 -4.61 10.43
C LYS A 177 17.47 -5.72 9.63
N VAL A 178 18.05 -6.00 8.46
CA VAL A 178 17.64 -7.15 7.63
C VAL A 178 18.89 -7.97 7.35
N THR A 179 18.89 -9.19 7.86
CA THR A 179 19.99 -10.15 7.72
C THR A 179 19.57 -11.22 6.72
N VAL A 180 20.39 -11.43 5.68
CA VAL A 180 20.25 -12.58 4.79
C VAL A 180 20.97 -13.74 5.46
N LEU A 181 20.33 -14.90 5.57
CA LEU A 181 20.92 -16.06 6.23
C LEU A 181 21.89 -16.79 5.27
N ASP A 182 23.12 -17.03 5.73
CA ASP A 182 24.19 -17.66 4.94
C ASP A 182 24.04 -19.19 4.88
N ASN A 183 23.81 -19.85 6.03
CA ASN A 183 23.45 -21.27 6.06
C ASN A 183 21.91 -21.40 6.01
N ILE A 184 21.41 -21.21 4.80
CA ILE A 184 19.99 -21.14 4.40
C ILE A 184 19.10 -22.07 5.22
N PHE A 185 19.44 -23.36 5.33
CA PHE A 185 18.57 -24.34 5.98
C PHE A 185 18.73 -24.38 7.50
N ASP A 186 19.95 -24.54 8.02
CA ASP A 186 20.16 -24.76 9.46
C ASP A 186 19.81 -23.50 10.27
N ASP A 187 20.16 -22.32 9.76
CA ASP A 187 19.84 -21.06 10.44
C ASP A 187 18.33 -20.82 10.42
N ALA A 188 17.68 -20.99 9.26
CA ALA A 188 16.22 -20.85 9.16
C ALA A 188 15.50 -21.86 10.07
N LYS A 189 15.93 -23.12 10.08
CA LYS A 189 15.38 -24.15 10.97
C LYS A 189 15.57 -23.75 12.43
N LYS A 190 16.73 -23.23 12.84
CA LYS A 190 16.96 -22.77 14.22
C LYS A 190 15.99 -21.64 14.63
N TYR A 191 15.67 -20.72 13.71
CA TYR A 191 14.70 -19.65 13.99
C TYR A 191 13.24 -20.12 13.98
N LEU A 192 12.91 -21.15 13.21
CA LEU A 192 11.53 -21.64 13.08
C LEU A 192 11.20 -22.77 14.06
N ASN A 193 12.19 -23.58 14.44
CA ASN A 193 12.05 -24.74 15.32
C ASN A 193 12.11 -24.35 16.80
N GLN A 194 11.11 -23.59 17.23
CA GLN A 194 11.01 -23.09 18.60
C GLN A 194 9.57 -23.09 19.10
N VAL A 195 9.43 -23.28 20.41
CA VAL A 195 8.18 -23.00 21.12
C VAL A 195 8.13 -21.51 21.43
N ILE A 196 7.00 -20.87 21.16
CA ILE A 196 6.78 -19.43 21.44
C ILE A 196 5.85 -19.23 22.64
N PRO A 197 6.00 -18.15 23.43
CA PRO A 197 5.23 -17.93 24.66
C PRO A 197 3.77 -17.58 24.39
N SER A 198 3.47 -17.01 23.23
CA SER A 198 2.10 -16.72 22.81
C SER A 198 2.04 -16.73 21.30
N VAL A 199 1.19 -17.60 20.77
CA VAL A 199 0.90 -17.65 19.33
C VAL A 199 0.42 -16.29 18.83
N LYS A 200 -0.37 -15.56 19.63
CA LYS A 200 -0.92 -14.24 19.26
C LYS A 200 0.12 -13.12 19.20
N ASN A 201 1.21 -13.26 19.97
CA ASN A 201 2.25 -12.24 20.09
C ASN A 201 3.55 -12.67 19.43
N ASN A 202 3.49 -13.59 18.45
CA ASN A 202 4.68 -14.01 17.73
C ASN A 202 5.35 -12.83 17.02
N THR A 203 6.61 -12.60 17.33
CA THR A 203 7.45 -11.57 16.69
C THR A 203 8.52 -12.18 15.78
N THR A 204 8.54 -13.51 15.60
CA THR A 204 9.47 -14.13 14.64
C THR A 204 9.13 -13.67 13.23
N CYS A 205 10.08 -12.96 12.60
CA CYS A 205 9.90 -12.32 11.30
C CYS A 205 10.92 -12.86 10.30
N LEU A 206 10.61 -14.01 9.72
CA LEU A 206 11.44 -14.64 8.69
C LEU A 206 10.68 -14.67 7.37
N ILE A 207 11.29 -14.14 6.31
CA ILE A 207 10.73 -14.17 4.96
C ILE A 207 11.58 -15.11 4.10
N GLY A 208 10.95 -16.11 3.50
CA GLY A 208 11.57 -17.01 2.55
C GLY A 208 11.21 -16.66 1.11
N TYR A 209 12.17 -16.78 0.18
CA TYR A 209 11.94 -16.64 -1.26
C TYR A 209 11.94 -18.01 -1.93
N GLN A 210 10.98 -18.26 -2.82
CA GLN A 210 10.90 -19.46 -3.64
C GLN A 210 11.03 -19.09 -5.13
N ARG A 211 12.20 -19.36 -5.71
CA ARG A 211 12.57 -19.00 -7.09
C ARG A 211 11.66 -19.66 -8.12
N ASN A 212 11.32 -20.93 -7.95
CA ASN A 212 10.47 -21.67 -8.89
C ASN A 212 9.08 -21.05 -9.07
N SER A 213 8.54 -20.44 -8.02
CA SER A 213 7.23 -19.78 -8.07
C SER A 213 7.32 -18.26 -8.16
N ASN A 214 8.55 -17.71 -8.07
CA ASN A 214 8.85 -16.29 -7.92
C ASN A 214 7.97 -15.59 -6.87
N LYS A 215 7.92 -16.19 -5.66
CA LYS A 215 7.10 -15.70 -4.53
C LYS A 215 7.90 -15.61 -3.25
N TYR A 216 7.56 -14.61 -2.44
CA TYR A 216 8.01 -14.48 -1.07
C TYR A 216 6.94 -15.00 -0.12
N TYR A 217 7.37 -15.57 1.00
CA TYR A 217 6.49 -16.07 2.06
C TYR A 217 6.98 -15.59 3.41
N VAL A 218 6.08 -15.11 4.25
CA VAL A 218 6.32 -14.97 5.68
C VAL A 218 6.18 -16.36 6.30
N LEU A 219 7.18 -16.76 7.09
CA LEU A 219 7.27 -18.08 7.70
C LEU A 219 7.00 -17.98 9.20
N PHE A 220 6.25 -18.94 9.74
CA PHE A 220 5.87 -18.97 11.14
C PHE A 220 6.54 -20.14 11.89
N PRO A 221 6.81 -19.98 13.21
CA PRO A 221 7.41 -21.04 14.02
C PRO A 221 6.62 -22.35 14.00
N ASN A 222 7.35 -23.46 13.96
CA ASN A 222 6.84 -24.82 14.07
C ASN A 222 7.74 -25.65 15.01
N PRO A 223 7.35 -25.89 16.27
CA PRO A 223 8.19 -26.65 17.20
C PRO A 223 8.26 -28.15 16.88
N LEU A 224 7.52 -28.65 15.87
CA LEU A 224 7.54 -30.06 15.50
C LEU A 224 8.87 -30.42 14.81
N PRO A 225 9.61 -31.43 15.31
CA PRO A 225 10.76 -32.00 14.65
C PRO A 225 10.54 -32.34 13.17
N THR A 226 11.63 -32.49 12.42
CA THR A 226 11.60 -32.80 10.98
C THR A 226 10.71 -34.00 10.67
N SER A 227 10.80 -35.06 11.49
CA SER A 227 10.02 -36.30 11.39
C SER A 227 8.52 -36.16 11.67
N ALA A 228 8.07 -35.03 12.20
CA ALA A 228 6.67 -34.73 12.49
C ALA A 228 6.20 -33.38 11.93
N SER A 229 7.03 -32.70 11.15
CA SER A 229 6.86 -31.27 10.87
C SER A 229 5.59 -30.97 10.05
N ARG A 230 4.94 -31.97 9.42
CA ARG A 230 3.65 -31.80 8.72
C ARG A 230 2.43 -32.00 9.62
N SER A 231 2.59 -32.43 10.86
CA SER A 231 1.46 -32.76 11.76
C SER A 231 0.57 -31.56 12.10
N PHE A 232 1.07 -30.33 11.94
CA PHE A 232 0.24 -29.13 12.09
C PHE A 232 -0.80 -28.97 10.98
N ASP A 233 -0.56 -29.53 9.80
CA ASP A 233 -1.40 -29.37 8.63
C ASP A 233 -2.63 -30.27 8.72
N LYS A 234 -3.82 -29.65 8.83
CA LYS A 234 -5.09 -30.39 8.86
C LYS A 234 -5.38 -31.16 7.58
N SER A 235 -4.83 -30.72 6.45
CA SER A 235 -5.06 -31.34 5.15
C SER A 235 -4.25 -32.63 4.97
N TYR A 236 -3.20 -32.84 5.77
CA TYR A 236 -2.41 -34.05 5.75
C TYR A 236 -3.21 -35.22 6.35
N LYS A 237 -3.52 -36.22 5.51
CA LYS A 237 -4.26 -37.43 5.89
C LYS A 237 -3.28 -38.60 6.03
N GLY A 238 -2.68 -38.72 7.21
CA GLY A 238 -1.82 -39.84 7.58
C GLY A 238 -2.42 -40.71 8.68
N GLU A 239 -1.78 -41.84 8.95
CA GLU A 239 -2.08 -42.72 10.08
C GLU A 239 -1.65 -42.10 11.41
N GLY A 240 -2.44 -42.35 12.45
CA GLY A 240 -2.20 -41.86 13.80
C GLY A 240 -2.62 -40.41 14.01
N LEU A 241 -2.47 -39.94 15.25
CA LEU A 241 -2.76 -38.58 15.66
C LEU A 241 -1.96 -37.61 14.78
N TYR A 242 -2.68 -36.74 14.09
CA TYR A 242 -2.12 -35.76 13.15
C TYR A 242 -1.31 -36.38 11.99
N GLY A 243 -1.51 -37.65 11.68
CA GLY A 243 -0.76 -38.36 10.65
C GLY A 243 0.69 -38.67 11.01
N PHE A 244 1.02 -38.62 12.30
CA PHE A 244 2.40 -38.78 12.78
C PHE A 244 3.02 -40.13 12.42
N ILE A 245 2.25 -41.23 12.49
CA ILE A 245 2.78 -42.58 12.20
C ILE A 245 3.22 -42.68 10.74
N SER A 246 2.43 -42.12 9.80
CA SER A 246 2.82 -42.06 8.39
C SER A 246 4.11 -41.29 8.18
N GLN A 247 4.27 -40.14 8.83
CA GLN A 247 5.50 -39.35 8.73
C GLN A 247 6.71 -40.11 9.30
N CYS A 248 6.58 -40.80 10.43
CA CYS A 248 7.68 -41.62 10.95
C CYS A 248 8.07 -42.77 10.01
N LYS A 249 7.10 -43.38 9.31
CA LYS A 249 7.36 -44.43 8.32
C LYS A 249 8.11 -43.89 7.10
N ASP A 250 7.83 -42.66 6.67
CA ASP A 250 8.54 -42.01 5.56
C ASP A 250 10.04 -41.77 5.88
N PHE A 251 10.41 -41.72 7.16
CA PHE A 251 11.80 -41.60 7.63
C PHE A 251 12.51 -42.95 7.81
N TYR A 252 11.88 -44.07 7.47
CA TYR A 252 12.49 -45.40 7.60
C TYR A 252 13.61 -45.61 6.56
N PRO A 253 14.75 -46.23 6.92
CA PRO A 253 15.92 -46.30 6.06
C PRO A 253 15.75 -47.45 5.04
N ILE A 254 15.02 -47.21 3.95
CA ILE A 254 15.13 -48.05 2.75
C ILE A 254 15.94 -47.25 1.72
N SER A 255 17.27 -47.33 1.86
CA SER A 255 18.22 -47.19 0.75
C SER A 255 18.35 -45.86 -0.02
N ARG A 256 17.79 -44.73 0.45
CA ARG A 256 18.01 -43.42 -0.20
C ARG A 256 18.81 -42.44 0.66
N LEU A 257 20.12 -42.57 0.56
CA LEU A 257 21.19 -41.71 1.08
C LEU A 257 21.19 -40.26 0.52
N SER A 258 20.09 -39.73 -0.01
CA SER A 258 20.16 -38.51 -0.83
C SER A 258 19.00 -37.52 -0.76
N SER A 259 17.92 -37.78 -0.02
CA SER A 259 16.91 -36.73 0.19
C SER A 259 17.18 -36.01 1.51
N PRO A 260 17.48 -34.70 1.51
CA PRO A 260 17.58 -33.94 2.74
C PRO A 260 16.27 -34.07 3.54
N SER A 261 16.40 -34.10 4.86
CA SER A 261 15.25 -34.17 5.76
C SER A 261 14.41 -32.91 5.55
N ARG A 262 13.14 -33.10 5.17
CA ARG A 262 12.25 -32.00 4.79
C ARG A 262 11.60 -31.42 6.03
N TYR A 263 11.78 -30.13 6.25
CA TYR A 263 11.19 -29.44 7.39
C TYR A 263 10.08 -28.51 6.90
N TYR A 264 8.86 -28.76 7.37
CA TYR A 264 7.68 -28.03 6.94
C TYR A 264 7.30 -26.98 7.96
N VAL A 265 6.87 -25.79 7.51
CA VAL A 265 6.40 -24.71 8.36
C VAL A 265 5.13 -24.05 7.79
N PRO A 266 4.29 -23.44 8.64
CA PRO A 266 3.21 -22.60 8.16
C PRO A 266 3.80 -21.35 7.49
N GLY A 267 3.20 -20.92 6.38
CA GLY A 267 3.57 -19.66 5.75
C GLY A 267 2.44 -19.00 4.98
N LEU A 268 2.61 -17.70 4.73
CA LEU A 268 1.68 -16.87 3.97
C LEU A 268 2.42 -16.12 2.86
N PRO A 269 1.87 -16.08 1.64
CA PRO A 269 2.48 -15.36 0.53
C PRO A 269 2.48 -13.85 0.80
N VAL A 270 3.58 -13.22 0.38
CA VAL A 270 3.87 -11.80 0.53
C VAL A 270 3.95 -11.18 -0.85
N THR A 271 3.36 -10.00 -1.02
CA THR A 271 3.45 -9.20 -2.24
C THR A 271 3.91 -7.80 -1.91
N ILE A 272 4.85 -7.28 -2.68
CA ILE A 272 5.23 -5.87 -2.60
C ILE A 272 4.33 -5.07 -3.53
N ARG A 273 3.69 -4.04 -2.98
CA ARG A 273 2.80 -3.14 -3.73
C ARG A 273 3.35 -1.73 -3.71
N TRP A 274 3.39 -1.14 -4.90
CA TRP A 274 3.67 0.28 -5.08
C TRP A 274 2.37 1.08 -5.06
N ALA A 275 2.22 1.94 -4.06
CA ALA A 275 1.10 2.87 -3.96
C ALA A 275 1.57 4.15 -3.27
N ASP A 276 1.04 5.30 -3.71
CA ASP A 276 1.31 6.60 -3.08
C ASP A 276 2.80 6.88 -2.86
N GLU A 277 3.60 6.57 -3.88
CA GLU A 277 5.05 6.78 -3.86
C GLU A 277 5.81 5.99 -2.78
N LYS A 278 5.19 4.93 -2.25
CA LYS A 278 5.77 4.04 -1.23
C LYS A 278 5.64 2.57 -1.63
N LEU A 279 6.73 1.82 -1.47
CA LEU A 279 6.67 0.36 -1.47
C LEU A 279 6.12 -0.11 -0.12
N SER A 280 5.11 -0.97 -0.19
CA SER A 280 4.47 -1.57 0.98
C SER A 280 4.47 -3.08 0.84
N LEU A 281 4.88 -3.75 1.90
CA LEU A 281 4.75 -5.20 2.00
C LEU A 281 3.33 -5.53 2.43
N THR A 282 2.61 -6.24 1.56
CA THR A 282 1.25 -6.69 1.81
C THR A 282 1.25 -8.20 1.93
N ILE A 283 0.67 -8.72 3.01
CA ILE A 283 0.40 -10.15 3.17
C ILE A 283 -1.02 -10.38 2.70
N ASP A 284 -1.22 -11.31 1.77
CA ASP A 284 -2.54 -11.59 1.22
C ASP A 284 -3.45 -12.19 2.31
N GLN A 285 -4.32 -11.36 2.88
CA GLN A 285 -5.23 -11.77 3.94
C GLN A 285 -6.24 -12.82 3.47
N SER A 286 -6.53 -12.91 2.17
CA SER A 286 -7.45 -13.89 1.59
C SER A 286 -6.79 -15.25 1.35
N SER A 287 -5.46 -15.29 1.31
CA SER A 287 -4.73 -16.53 1.07
C SER A 287 -4.85 -17.50 2.25
N LYS A 288 -5.05 -18.79 1.96
CA LYS A 288 -4.99 -19.84 2.98
C LYS A 288 -3.55 -20.01 3.47
N VAL A 289 -3.39 -20.32 4.75
CA VAL A 289 -2.09 -20.73 5.31
C VAL A 289 -1.58 -21.94 4.52
N GLN A 290 -0.33 -21.88 4.07
CA GLN A 290 0.31 -22.93 3.30
C GLN A 290 1.31 -23.70 4.15
N THR A 291 1.42 -24.99 3.89
CA THR A 291 2.48 -25.85 4.43
C THR A 291 3.68 -25.77 3.50
N LEU A 292 4.70 -25.02 3.89
CA LEU A 292 5.89 -24.77 3.08
C LEU A 292 7.03 -25.68 3.51
N ASP A 293 7.66 -26.34 2.55
CA ASP A 293 8.92 -27.06 2.76
C ASP A 293 10.07 -26.04 2.68
N ILE A 294 10.77 -25.79 3.80
CA ILE A 294 11.83 -24.77 3.81
C ILE A 294 13.01 -25.18 2.93
N ASN A 295 13.17 -26.47 2.62
CA ASN A 295 14.20 -26.97 1.71
C ASN A 295 13.95 -26.54 0.26
N LEU A 296 12.74 -26.07 -0.07
CA LEU A 296 12.37 -25.55 -1.40
C LEU A 296 12.47 -24.02 -1.50
N LEU A 297 12.98 -23.35 -0.46
CA LEU A 297 13.19 -21.91 -0.42
C LEU A 297 14.66 -21.61 -0.67
N ASP A 298 14.93 -20.65 -1.55
CA ASP A 298 16.27 -20.33 -2.04
C ASP A 298 16.99 -19.29 -1.17
N GLU A 299 16.24 -18.38 -0.54
CA GLU A 299 16.81 -17.28 0.25
C GLU A 299 15.93 -16.98 1.46
N PHE A 300 16.56 -16.55 2.56
CA PHE A 300 15.87 -16.21 3.80
C PHE A 300 16.32 -14.85 4.31
N TYR A 301 15.35 -14.05 4.73
CA TYR A 301 15.52 -12.68 5.20
C TYR A 301 14.95 -12.58 6.61
N LEU A 302 15.82 -12.41 7.60
CA LEU A 302 15.44 -12.14 8.98
C LEU A 302 15.25 -10.63 9.17
N PHE A 303 14.04 -10.23 9.52
CA PHE A 303 13.70 -8.83 9.79
C PHE A 303 13.73 -8.56 11.30
N ASP A 304 14.57 -7.63 11.70
CA ASP A 304 14.57 -7.03 13.04
C ASP A 304 14.10 -5.58 12.91
N SER A 305 12.80 -5.38 13.12
CA SER A 305 12.12 -4.10 13.04
C SER A 305 10.90 -4.08 13.96
N LYS A 306 10.76 -3.00 14.73
CA LYS A 306 9.61 -2.79 15.60
C LYS A 306 8.31 -2.64 14.82
N GLU A 307 8.32 -1.86 13.74
CA GLU A 307 7.15 -1.69 12.86
C GLU A 307 6.71 -3.03 12.27
N PHE A 308 7.66 -3.82 11.76
CA PHE A 308 7.36 -5.12 11.17
C PHE A 308 6.83 -6.10 12.22
N SER A 309 7.40 -6.12 13.42
CA SER A 309 6.95 -6.96 14.54
C SER A 309 5.51 -6.60 14.98
N ILE A 310 5.16 -5.32 15.04
CA ILE A 310 3.80 -4.86 15.35
C ILE A 310 2.83 -5.33 14.26
N ASN A 311 3.21 -5.17 12.99
CA ASN A 311 2.40 -5.61 11.87
C ASN A 311 2.19 -7.14 11.87
N MET A 312 3.19 -7.92 12.26
CA MET A 312 3.07 -9.38 12.39
C MET A 312 2.17 -9.78 13.55
N SER A 313 2.33 -9.18 14.73
CA SER A 313 1.42 -9.44 15.85
C SER A 313 -0.04 -9.08 15.49
N HIS A 314 -0.24 -7.97 14.78
CA HIS A 314 -1.57 -7.58 14.30
C HIS A 314 -2.12 -8.54 13.23
N LEU A 315 -1.28 -9.05 12.33
CA LEU A 315 -1.68 -10.07 11.35
C LEU A 315 -2.14 -11.36 12.06
N VAL A 316 -1.31 -11.86 12.97
CA VAL A 316 -1.57 -13.13 13.67
C VAL A 316 -2.82 -13.04 14.55
N SER A 317 -3.01 -11.90 15.24
CA SER A 317 -4.22 -11.68 16.06
C SER A 317 -5.51 -11.56 15.26
N LYS A 318 -5.45 -11.20 13.98
CA LYS A 318 -6.62 -11.10 13.09
C LYS A 318 -6.93 -12.38 12.30
N ARG A 319 -6.04 -13.37 12.33
CA ARG A 319 -6.16 -14.60 11.53
C ARG A 319 -6.32 -15.84 12.39
N ASP A 320 -7.56 -16.23 12.60
CA ASP A 320 -7.92 -17.41 13.38
C ASP A 320 -7.35 -18.71 12.81
N ASP A 321 -7.27 -18.83 11.48
CA ASP A 321 -6.74 -20.02 10.82
C ASP A 321 -5.23 -20.18 11.02
N LEU A 322 -4.48 -19.08 10.98
CA LEU A 322 -3.05 -19.07 11.31
C LEU A 322 -2.82 -19.36 12.79
N HIS A 323 -3.59 -18.72 13.68
CA HIS A 323 -3.54 -18.98 15.11
C HIS A 323 -3.82 -20.46 15.42
N GLU A 324 -4.82 -21.04 14.75
CA GLU A 324 -5.16 -22.45 14.90
C GLU A 324 -4.03 -23.38 14.44
N VAL A 325 -3.45 -23.13 13.26
CA VAL A 325 -2.34 -23.93 12.71
C VAL A 325 -1.13 -23.88 13.64
N MET A 326 -0.72 -22.68 14.06
CA MET A 326 0.40 -22.53 14.98
C MET A 326 0.11 -23.17 16.34
N ARG A 327 -1.08 -22.96 16.91
CA ARG A 327 -1.49 -23.60 18.17
C ARG A 327 -1.46 -25.12 18.07
N ARG A 328 -1.97 -25.69 16.96
CA ARG A 328 -1.93 -27.14 16.72
C ARG A 328 -0.51 -27.67 16.67
N ALA A 329 0.42 -26.96 16.02
CA ALA A 329 1.83 -27.34 16.00
C ALA A 329 2.42 -27.46 17.43
N HIS A 330 2.13 -26.47 18.28
CA HIS A 330 2.61 -26.40 19.65
C HIS A 330 1.99 -27.50 20.53
N ILE A 331 0.67 -27.72 20.43
CA ILE A 331 0.02 -28.80 21.17
C ILE A 331 0.54 -30.16 20.70
N ALA A 332 0.66 -30.37 19.39
CA ALA A 332 1.15 -31.62 18.82
C ALA A 332 2.57 -31.96 19.29
N PHE A 333 3.46 -30.97 19.40
CA PHE A 333 4.82 -31.17 19.89
C PHE A 333 4.85 -31.87 21.27
N TYR A 334 4.00 -31.44 22.20
CA TYR A 334 3.92 -32.06 23.53
C TYR A 334 3.02 -33.29 23.60
N LEU A 335 2.00 -33.36 22.75
CA LEU A 335 1.00 -34.42 22.77
C LEU A 335 1.51 -35.72 22.12
N LEU A 336 2.32 -35.64 21.07
CA LEU A 336 2.82 -36.81 20.35
C LEU A 336 3.64 -37.76 21.25
N PRO A 337 4.55 -37.30 22.12
CA PRO A 337 5.19 -38.14 23.15
C PRO A 337 4.24 -38.84 24.12
N ILE A 338 3.10 -38.24 24.42
CA ILE A 338 2.10 -38.81 25.31
C ILE A 338 1.30 -39.88 24.59
N ALA A 339 0.91 -39.61 23.33
CA ALA A 339 0.13 -40.54 22.52
C ALA A 339 0.94 -41.77 22.07
N TYR A 340 2.25 -41.59 21.90
CA TYR A 340 3.14 -42.60 21.32
C TYR A 340 4.39 -42.89 22.17
N PRO A 341 4.24 -43.30 23.45
CA PRO A 341 5.38 -43.55 24.33
C PRO A 341 6.23 -44.75 23.87
N GLN A 342 5.63 -45.68 23.12
CA GLN A 342 6.26 -46.86 22.53
C GLN A 342 5.68 -47.05 21.12
N VAL A 343 6.40 -46.58 20.11
CA VAL A 343 5.99 -46.75 18.71
C VAL A 343 6.58 -48.06 18.19
N ASP A 344 5.73 -48.96 17.67
CA ASP A 344 6.09 -50.34 17.30
C ASP A 344 7.24 -50.42 16.28
N GLY A 345 8.23 -51.28 16.55
CA GLY A 345 9.22 -51.85 15.62
C GLY A 345 9.78 -50.91 14.54
N MET A 346 9.12 -50.86 13.37
CA MET A 346 9.57 -50.06 12.21
C MET A 346 9.47 -48.54 12.43
N SER A 347 8.55 -48.10 13.28
CA SER A 347 8.39 -46.69 13.63
C SER A 347 9.38 -46.22 14.71
N HIS A 348 10.13 -47.15 15.31
CA HIS A 348 11.06 -46.85 16.40
C HIS A 348 12.21 -45.94 15.94
N TYR A 349 12.65 -46.04 14.68
CA TYR A 349 13.67 -45.14 14.14
C TYR A 349 13.15 -43.70 13.99
N GLY A 350 12.01 -43.50 13.31
CA GLY A 350 11.40 -42.18 13.17
C GLY A 350 11.03 -41.55 14.52
N TRP A 351 10.59 -42.37 15.47
CA TRP A 351 10.35 -41.98 16.86
C TRP A 351 11.63 -41.58 17.59
N SER A 352 12.70 -42.37 17.46
CA SER A 352 13.99 -42.06 18.08
C SER A 352 14.57 -40.74 17.54
N LEU A 353 14.40 -40.48 16.24
CA LEU A 353 14.79 -39.23 15.60
C LEU A 353 13.91 -38.08 16.10
N PHE A 354 12.60 -38.28 16.21
CA PHE A 354 11.70 -37.31 16.82
C PHE A 354 12.18 -36.92 18.23
N MET A 355 12.43 -37.90 19.09
CA MET A 355 12.85 -37.66 20.47
C MET A 355 14.24 -37.04 20.58
N LYS A 356 15.13 -37.30 19.61
CA LYS A 356 16.43 -36.65 19.50
C LYS A 356 16.28 -35.18 19.10
N ASP A 357 15.61 -34.92 17.98
CA ASP A 357 15.38 -33.58 17.43
C ASP A 357 14.52 -32.72 18.37
N ALA A 358 13.60 -33.32 19.13
CA ALA A 358 12.76 -32.62 20.11
C ALA A 358 13.58 -31.94 21.22
N LYS A 359 14.77 -32.48 21.55
CA LYS A 359 15.68 -31.87 22.53
C LYS A 359 16.36 -30.61 22.00
N GLU A 360 16.35 -30.42 20.68
CA GLU A 360 16.95 -29.25 20.02
C GLU A 360 15.94 -28.12 19.82
N VAL A 361 14.66 -28.34 20.17
CA VAL A 361 13.59 -27.33 20.05
C VAL A 361 13.77 -26.26 21.12
N LEU A 362 13.96 -25.01 20.68
CA LEU A 362 14.20 -23.90 21.60
C LEU A 362 12.98 -23.62 22.46
N ASN A 363 13.22 -23.29 23.74
CA ASN A 363 12.23 -22.94 24.76
C ASN A 363 11.21 -24.04 25.11
N ALA A 364 11.39 -25.28 24.62
CA ALA A 364 10.46 -26.38 24.83
C ALA A 364 10.16 -26.65 26.31
N ASP A 365 11.19 -26.74 27.15
CA ASP A 365 11.01 -27.02 28.58
C ASP A 365 10.47 -25.80 29.34
N VAL A 366 10.97 -24.60 29.01
CA VAL A 366 10.62 -23.34 29.69
C VAL A 366 9.15 -22.98 29.50
N LEU A 367 8.62 -23.22 28.30
CA LEU A 367 7.26 -22.80 27.92
C LEU A 367 6.23 -23.92 28.03
N LYS A 368 6.63 -25.14 28.40
CA LYS A 368 5.72 -26.28 28.60
C LYS A 368 4.52 -25.95 29.50
N PRO A 369 4.67 -25.27 30.66
CA PRO A 369 3.53 -24.95 31.53
C PRO A 369 2.45 -24.09 30.87
N ILE A 370 2.81 -23.27 29.88
CA ILE A 370 1.87 -22.39 29.17
C ILE A 370 0.89 -23.19 28.32
N TYR A 371 1.33 -24.33 27.78
CA TYR A 371 0.54 -25.17 26.88
C TYR A 371 -0.19 -26.31 27.61
N GLU A 372 0.05 -26.50 28.91
CA GLU A 372 -0.45 -27.64 29.66
C GLU A 372 -1.98 -27.77 29.65
N ALA A 373 -2.70 -26.66 29.84
CA ALA A 373 -4.16 -26.64 29.81
C ALA A 373 -4.72 -27.02 28.42
N ASP A 374 -4.09 -26.55 27.35
CA ASP A 374 -4.50 -26.88 25.98
C ASP A 374 -4.21 -28.35 25.65
N ILE A 375 -3.07 -28.88 26.11
CA ILE A 375 -2.71 -30.29 25.97
C ILE A 375 -3.72 -31.16 26.72
N GLN A 376 -4.00 -30.86 27.99
CA GLN A 376 -5.00 -31.58 28.78
C GLN A 376 -6.37 -31.57 28.10
N LYS A 377 -6.78 -30.43 27.54
CA LYS A 377 -8.05 -30.32 26.80
C LYS A 377 -8.11 -31.25 25.59
N GLU A 378 -7.03 -31.37 24.81
CA GLU A 378 -6.97 -32.34 23.71
C GLU A 378 -6.96 -33.79 24.23
N ILE A 379 -6.24 -34.10 25.31
CA ILE A 379 -6.26 -35.44 25.92
C ILE A 379 -7.68 -35.81 26.38
N ILE A 380 -8.39 -34.92 27.07
CA ILE A 380 -9.79 -35.14 27.49
C ILE A 380 -10.68 -35.43 26.29
N LYS A 381 -10.51 -34.67 25.20
CA LYS A 381 -11.28 -34.84 23.98
C LYS A 381 -11.02 -36.23 23.36
N HIS A 382 -9.77 -36.61 23.17
CA HIS A 382 -9.42 -37.93 22.63
C HIS A 382 -9.84 -39.09 23.55
N ALA A 383 -9.81 -38.90 24.88
CA ALA A 383 -10.31 -39.88 25.82
C ALA A 383 -11.84 -40.07 25.71
N LYS A 384 -12.59 -38.98 25.53
CA LYS A 384 -14.05 -39.03 25.26
C LYS A 384 -14.37 -39.74 23.94
N ASP A 385 -13.49 -39.61 22.96
CA ASP A 385 -13.58 -40.30 21.68
C ASP A 385 -13.14 -41.79 21.76
N GLY A 386 -12.76 -42.27 22.96
CA GLY A 386 -12.42 -43.67 23.21
C GLY A 386 -10.96 -44.04 22.89
N GLU A 387 -10.06 -43.07 22.70
CA GLU A 387 -8.67 -43.35 22.37
C GLU A 387 -7.90 -43.90 23.58
N LYS A 388 -7.39 -45.14 23.45
CA LYS A 388 -6.74 -45.89 24.54
C LYS A 388 -5.56 -45.17 25.19
N TRP A 389 -4.74 -44.46 24.41
CA TRP A 389 -3.57 -43.75 24.95
C TRP A 389 -3.99 -42.58 25.83
N ALA A 390 -5.09 -41.89 25.48
CA ALA A 390 -5.61 -40.76 26.22
C ALA A 390 -6.28 -41.21 27.53
N ILE A 391 -7.04 -42.31 27.50
CA ILE A 391 -7.63 -42.92 28.71
C ILE A 391 -6.53 -43.34 29.70
N LYS A 392 -5.49 -44.05 29.21
CA LYS A 392 -4.34 -44.47 30.02
C LYS A 392 -3.53 -43.32 30.62
N TRP A 393 -3.60 -42.13 30.04
CA TRP A 393 -2.91 -40.97 30.59
C TRP A 393 -3.54 -40.54 31.91
N PHE A 394 -4.89 -40.55 32.02
CA PHE A 394 -5.59 -40.21 33.26
C PHE A 394 -5.31 -41.22 34.39
N GLU A 395 -5.19 -42.51 34.05
CA GLU A 395 -4.84 -43.57 35.02
C GLU A 395 -3.46 -43.38 35.69
N LYS A 396 -2.61 -42.50 35.17
CA LYS A 396 -1.26 -42.21 35.70
C LYS A 396 -1.16 -40.90 36.46
N VAL A 397 -2.19 -40.05 36.38
CA VAL A 397 -2.20 -38.70 36.95
C VAL A 397 -3.02 -38.64 38.25
N ASP A 398 -3.82 -39.67 38.53
CA ASP A 398 -4.35 -40.00 39.86
C ASP A 398 -3.27 -40.65 40.74
#